data_AF-A0A699SB27-F1
#
_entry.id   AF-A0A699SB27-F1
#
_cell.length_a   1.000
_cell.length_b   1.000
_cell.length_c   1.000
_cell.angle_alpha   90.00
_cell.angle_beta   90.00
_cell.angle_gamma   90.00
#
_symmetry.space_group_name_H-M   'P 1'
#
loop_
_entity.id
_entity.type
_entity.pdbx_description
1 polymer ?
#
loop_
_entity_poly.entity_id
_entity_poly.type
_entity_poly.pdbx_seq_one_letter_code
_entity_poly.pdbx_strand_id
1 'polypeptide(L)'
;MKPNPSRLLNLCLSIGALFAVEDTVEAAIRCERNLVANVVALDQPLMYNRLGAQNANGMIYALRSDVVDENNVLLTKGGAAVPGKVTLRPDKRPRPMVLRVAAGDCLTVTLQNLLALQANPNSEMEGPEVPEGEDEAQTPAANMPGEFVVNDQ
;
A
#
# COMPACT_ATOMS: atom_id res chain seq x y z
N MET A 1 -10.49 12.33 -91.71
CA MET A 1 -9.63 13.49 -91.39
C MET A 1 -8.81 13.18 -90.14
N LYS A 2 -7.48 13.12 -90.27
CA LYS A 2 -6.52 13.37 -89.17
C LYS A 2 -5.87 14.73 -89.49
N PRO A 3 -5.49 15.53 -88.50
CA PRO A 3 -4.07 15.49 -88.11
C PRO A 3 -3.81 15.65 -86.60
N ASN A 4 -2.69 15.06 -86.17
CA ASN A 4 -1.88 15.39 -84.99
C ASN A 4 -0.62 16.09 -85.55
N PRO A 5 0.15 16.99 -84.88
CA PRO A 5 0.92 16.63 -83.66
C PRO A 5 1.41 17.78 -82.70
N SER A 6 1.88 17.37 -81.52
CA SER A 6 3.08 17.82 -80.77
C SER A 6 3.28 19.24 -80.18
N ARG A 7 3.61 19.23 -78.86
CA ARG A 7 4.80 19.79 -78.17
C ARG A 7 4.73 21.14 -77.40
N LEU A 8 5.35 21.09 -76.20
CA LEU A 8 5.77 22.15 -75.25
C LEU A 8 4.64 22.58 -74.28
N LEU A 9 4.76 22.45 -72.94
CA LEU A 9 5.87 22.85 -72.09
C LEU A 9 5.84 22.07 -70.75
N ASN A 10 6.90 21.33 -70.45
CA ASN A 10 7.24 20.85 -69.10
C ASN A 10 7.85 21.99 -68.30
N LEU A 11 7.28 22.40 -67.16
CA LEU A 11 8.03 22.89 -65.99
C LEU A 11 7.11 23.12 -64.79
N CYS A 12 7.33 22.38 -63.70
CA CYS A 12 7.09 22.72 -62.28
C CYS A 12 7.43 21.44 -61.49
N LEU A 13 8.71 21.11 -61.41
CA LEU A 13 9.54 21.39 -60.24
C LEU A 13 8.94 20.76 -58.97
N SER A 14 9.33 19.50 -58.78
CA SER A 14 9.36 18.79 -57.50
C SER A 14 9.94 19.68 -56.40
N ILE A 15 9.08 20.16 -55.50
CA ILE A 15 9.50 20.66 -54.19
C ILE A 15 9.39 19.48 -53.21
N GLY A 16 10.53 19.21 -52.58
CA GLY A 16 10.81 17.98 -51.85
C GLY A 16 9.89 17.71 -50.65
N ALA A 17 9.72 16.41 -50.41
CA ALA A 17 9.28 15.85 -49.16
C ALA A 17 10.29 16.19 -48.05
N LEU A 18 9.79 16.72 -46.93
CA LEU A 18 10.32 16.55 -45.57
C LEU A 18 9.36 17.22 -44.57
N PHE A 19 8.10 16.81 -44.60
CA PHE A 19 7.35 16.72 -43.36
C PHE A 19 7.45 15.26 -42.94
N ALA A 20 8.39 14.97 -42.05
CA ALA A 20 8.31 13.75 -41.26
C ALA A 20 7.04 13.89 -40.42
N VAL A 21 5.93 13.37 -40.93
CA VAL A 21 4.81 13.02 -40.08
C VAL A 21 5.35 11.88 -39.24
N GLU A 22 5.76 12.22 -38.03
CA GLU A 22 5.94 11.23 -36.98
C GLU A 22 4.55 10.65 -36.74
N ASP A 23 4.22 9.58 -37.46
CA ASP A 23 3.13 8.68 -37.11
C ASP A 23 3.54 8.07 -35.78
N THR A 24 3.18 8.73 -34.69
CA THR A 24 3.07 8.09 -33.38
C THR A 24 1.95 7.08 -33.51
N VAL A 25 2.28 5.89 -34.01
CA VAL A 25 1.40 4.71 -33.92
C VAL A 25 1.42 4.27 -32.47
N GLU A 26 0.75 5.04 -31.61
CA GLU A 26 0.32 4.55 -30.33
C GLU A 26 -0.84 3.61 -30.63
N ALA A 27 -0.56 2.30 -30.67
CA ALA A 27 -1.62 1.32 -30.75
C ALA A 27 -2.52 1.53 -29.54
N ALA A 28 -3.69 2.16 -29.76
CA ALA A 28 -4.65 2.39 -28.70
C ALA A 28 -4.95 1.04 -28.05
N ILE A 29 -4.64 0.93 -26.75
CA ILE A 29 -4.95 -0.26 -25.97
C ILE A 29 -6.45 -0.51 -26.12
N ARG A 30 -6.83 -1.57 -26.82
CA ARG A 30 -8.23 -1.95 -26.98
C ARG A 30 -8.66 -2.63 -25.69
N CYS A 31 -9.33 -1.85 -24.84
CA CYS A 31 -9.94 -2.36 -23.64
C CYS A 31 -11.26 -3.05 -24.02
N GLU A 32 -11.36 -4.36 -23.78
CA GLU A 32 -12.63 -5.06 -23.95
C GLU A 32 -13.63 -4.66 -22.85
N ARG A 33 -13.15 -4.47 -21.63
CA ARG A 33 -13.89 -3.86 -20.51
C ARG A 33 -13.01 -2.91 -19.73
N ASN A 34 -13.64 -1.88 -19.15
CA ASN A 34 -13.00 -0.96 -18.20
C ASN A 34 -13.48 -1.28 -16.79
N LEU A 35 -12.57 -1.77 -15.96
CA LEU A 35 -12.80 -2.03 -14.54
C LEU A 35 -12.23 -0.88 -13.70
N VAL A 36 -12.93 -0.53 -12.62
CA VAL A 36 -12.49 0.52 -11.70
C VAL A 36 -12.31 -0.07 -10.30
N ALA A 37 -11.13 0.13 -9.71
CA ALA A 37 -10.86 -0.19 -8.32
C ALA A 37 -10.61 1.09 -7.53
N ASN A 38 -11.53 1.41 -6.61
CA ASN A 38 -11.34 2.50 -5.64
C ASN A 38 -10.61 1.93 -4.43
N VAL A 39 -9.34 2.27 -4.30
CA VAL A 39 -8.43 1.75 -3.28
C VAL A 39 -8.16 2.84 -2.24
N VAL A 40 -8.17 2.45 -0.98
CA VAL A 40 -7.87 3.32 0.16
C VAL A 40 -6.64 2.78 0.87
N ALA A 41 -5.68 3.65 1.18
CA ALA A 41 -4.63 3.39 2.16
C ALA A 41 -5.13 3.82 3.55
N LEU A 42 -5.05 2.95 4.55
CA LEU A 42 -5.53 3.19 5.90
C LEU A 42 -4.66 2.52 6.95
N ASP A 43 -4.69 3.07 8.16
CA ASP A 43 -4.08 2.45 9.34
C ASP A 43 -4.92 1.27 9.80
N GLN A 44 -4.25 0.17 10.11
CA GLN A 44 -4.86 -1.07 10.56
C GLN A 44 -3.84 -1.80 11.45
N PRO A 45 -4.06 -1.86 12.77
CA PRO A 45 -3.21 -2.64 13.67
C PRO A 45 -3.11 -4.10 13.21
N LEU A 46 -1.87 -4.60 13.11
CA LEU A 46 -1.57 -5.95 12.65
C LEU A 46 -0.98 -6.78 13.78
N MET A 47 -1.57 -7.93 14.04
CA MET A 47 -0.99 -8.95 14.91
C MET A 47 -0.21 -9.95 14.04
N TYR A 48 1.10 -10.06 14.25
CA TYR A 48 1.96 -10.96 13.49
C TYR A 48 1.79 -12.42 13.91
N ASN A 49 1.60 -12.67 15.21
CA ASN A 49 1.50 -14.05 15.72
C ASN A 49 0.59 -14.15 16.96
N ARG A 50 0.39 -15.38 17.45
CA ARG A 50 -0.46 -15.64 18.63
C ARG A 50 0.23 -15.36 19.97
N LEU A 51 1.50 -14.95 19.96
CA LEU A 51 2.28 -14.63 21.17
C LEU A 51 2.23 -13.14 21.53
N GLY A 52 1.54 -12.32 20.74
CA GLY A 52 1.36 -10.89 21.01
C GLY A 52 2.29 -9.97 20.23
N ALA A 53 3.14 -10.51 19.34
CA ALA A 53 3.95 -9.66 18.46
C ALA A 53 3.03 -8.94 17.47
N GLN A 54 3.06 -7.61 17.48
CA GLN A 54 2.14 -6.77 16.71
C GLN A 54 2.82 -5.50 16.20
N ASN A 55 2.22 -4.87 15.21
CA ASN A 55 2.54 -3.54 14.73
C ASN A 55 1.27 -2.67 14.82
N ALA A 56 1.27 -1.73 15.77
CA ALA A 56 0.17 -0.81 16.00
C ALA A 56 0.00 0.21 14.85
N ASN A 57 1.10 0.56 14.17
CA ASN A 57 1.14 1.45 13.01
C ASN A 57 1.08 0.67 11.69
N GLY A 58 0.44 -0.51 11.69
CA GLY A 58 0.26 -1.28 10.48
C GLY A 58 -0.52 -0.48 9.44
N MET A 59 -0.06 -0.49 8.19
CA MET A 59 -0.72 0.18 7.08
C MET A 59 -1.14 -0.86 6.05
N ILE A 60 -2.36 -0.76 5.54
CA ILE A 60 -2.87 -1.66 4.50
C ILE A 60 -3.55 -0.91 3.37
N TYR A 61 -3.73 -1.61 2.25
CA TYR A 61 -4.64 -1.20 1.19
C TYR A 61 -5.92 -2.01 1.27
N ALA A 62 -7.06 -1.35 1.09
CA ALA A 62 -8.36 -1.99 1.01
C ALA A 62 -9.22 -1.35 -0.10
N LEU A 63 -10.22 -2.09 -0.59
CA LEU A 63 -11.26 -1.49 -1.42
C LEU A 63 -12.06 -0.51 -0.57
N ARG A 64 -12.42 0.65 -1.13
CA ARG A 64 -13.25 1.66 -0.46
C ARG A 64 -14.57 1.09 0.08
N SER A 65 -15.11 0.06 -0.56
CA SER A 65 -16.32 -0.64 -0.14
C SER A 65 -16.18 -1.48 1.14
N ASP A 66 -14.95 -1.76 1.56
CA ASP A 66 -14.64 -2.54 2.76
C ASP A 66 -14.14 -1.65 3.92
N VAL A 67 -14.13 -0.33 3.75
CA VAL A 67 -13.70 0.64 4.76
C VAL A 67 -14.90 1.35 5.38
N VAL A 68 -14.88 1.51 6.69
CA VAL A 68 -15.86 2.26 7.49
C VAL A 68 -15.21 3.44 8.20
N ASP A 69 -16.01 4.44 8.56
CA ASP A 69 -15.60 5.53 9.44
C ASP A 69 -15.67 5.15 10.94
N GLU A 70 -15.35 6.10 11.82
CA GLU A 70 -15.41 5.93 13.29
C GLU A 70 -16.80 5.52 13.81
N ASN A 71 -17.87 5.83 13.07
CA ASN A 71 -19.25 5.50 13.42
C ASN A 71 -19.70 4.17 12.78
N ASN A 72 -18.78 3.38 12.23
CA ASN A 72 -19.04 2.14 11.48
C ASN A 72 -19.91 2.33 10.22
N VAL A 73 -19.94 3.53 9.64
CA VAL A 73 -20.62 3.80 8.38
C VAL A 73 -19.67 3.55 7.23
N LEU A 74 -20.09 2.74 6.25
CA LEU A 74 -19.31 2.47 5.04
C LEU A 74 -18.99 3.76 4.28
N LEU A 75 -17.75 3.90 3.79
CA LEU A 75 -17.34 5.05 2.97
C LEU A 75 -18.11 5.15 1.65
N THR A 76 -18.69 4.04 1.17
CA THR A 76 -19.58 4.00 0.00
C THR A 76 -21.03 4.38 0.31
N LYS A 77 -21.39 4.48 1.60
CA LYS A 77 -22.74 4.84 2.08
C LYS A 77 -22.77 6.18 2.82
N GLY A 78 -21.83 7.06 2.53
CA GLY A 78 -21.77 8.40 3.13
C GLY A 78 -20.92 8.51 4.40
N GLY A 79 -20.17 7.47 4.78
CA GLY A 79 -19.21 7.55 5.88
C GLY A 79 -18.12 8.58 5.63
N ALA A 80 -17.62 9.19 6.71
CA ALA A 80 -16.62 10.24 6.64
C ALA A 80 -15.22 9.69 6.32
N ALA A 81 -14.67 10.04 5.15
CA ALA A 81 -13.34 9.63 4.72
C ALA A 81 -12.24 10.55 5.27
N VAL A 82 -12.06 10.54 6.59
CA VAL A 82 -11.09 11.39 7.29
C VAL A 82 -9.79 10.61 7.54
N PRO A 83 -8.61 11.16 7.20
CA PRO A 83 -7.33 10.48 7.43
C PRO A 83 -7.13 10.09 8.90
N GLY A 84 -6.67 8.85 9.15
CA GLY A 84 -6.45 8.28 10.49
C GLY A 84 -7.73 7.95 11.27
N LYS A 85 -8.92 8.19 10.68
CA LYS A 85 -10.23 8.02 11.33
C LYS A 85 -11.13 7.07 10.55
N VAL A 86 -10.51 6.11 9.87
CA VAL A 86 -11.19 5.05 9.13
C VAL A 86 -10.57 3.71 9.50
N THR A 87 -11.36 2.65 9.40
CA THR A 87 -10.90 1.29 9.71
C THR A 87 -11.49 0.29 8.74
N LEU A 88 -10.86 -0.87 8.63
CA LEU A 88 -11.43 -1.97 7.88
C LEU A 88 -12.70 -2.45 8.58
N ARG A 89 -13.73 -2.80 7.81
CA ARG A 89 -14.99 -3.32 8.36
C ARG A 89 -14.72 -4.53 9.27
N PRO A 90 -15.40 -4.68 10.43
CA PRO A 90 -15.06 -5.69 11.44
C PRO A 90 -15.16 -7.16 10.99
N ASP A 91 -15.95 -7.47 9.97
CA ASP A 91 -16.08 -8.80 9.36
C ASP A 91 -14.87 -9.17 8.48
N LYS A 92 -14.04 -8.20 8.12
CA LYS A 92 -12.90 -8.39 7.22
C LYS A 92 -11.61 -8.46 8.03
N ARG A 93 -10.74 -9.38 7.60
CA ARG A 93 -9.40 -9.53 8.18
C ARG A 93 -8.38 -8.78 7.31
N PRO A 94 -7.39 -8.11 7.91
CA PRO A 94 -6.27 -7.53 7.17
C PRO A 94 -5.54 -8.63 6.40
N ARG A 95 -5.51 -8.51 5.06
CA ARG A 95 -4.84 -9.44 4.15
C ARG A 95 -4.24 -8.63 3.00
N PRO A 96 -3.19 -9.13 2.31
CA PRO A 96 -2.73 -8.53 1.07
C PRO A 96 -3.90 -8.36 0.08
N MET A 97 -4.08 -7.16 -0.44
CA MET A 97 -5.10 -6.88 -1.45
C MET A 97 -4.67 -7.46 -2.79
N VAL A 98 -5.58 -8.14 -3.48
CA VAL A 98 -5.35 -8.72 -4.81
C VAL A 98 -6.40 -8.19 -5.78
N LEU A 99 -5.96 -7.52 -6.85
CA LEU A 99 -6.80 -7.10 -7.96
C LEU A 99 -6.58 -8.06 -9.12
N ARG A 100 -7.64 -8.74 -9.55
CA ARG A 100 -7.60 -9.72 -10.65
C ARG A 100 -8.37 -9.20 -11.84
N VAL A 101 -7.75 -9.25 -13.01
CA VAL A 101 -8.28 -8.70 -14.27
C VAL A 101 -8.05 -9.74 -15.37
N ALA A 102 -8.98 -9.87 -16.32
CA ALA A 102 -8.79 -10.77 -17.45
C ALA A 102 -7.85 -10.15 -18.49
N ALA A 103 -7.20 -10.99 -19.30
CA ALA A 103 -6.41 -10.48 -20.43
C ALA A 103 -7.34 -9.72 -21.41
N GLY A 104 -6.91 -8.55 -21.87
CA GLY A 104 -7.71 -7.67 -22.74
C GLY A 104 -8.60 -6.65 -22.00
N ASP A 105 -8.80 -6.80 -20.69
CA ASP A 105 -9.48 -5.77 -19.88
C ASP A 105 -8.48 -4.69 -19.41
N CYS A 106 -8.98 -3.48 -19.22
CA CYS A 106 -8.24 -2.37 -18.62
C CYS A 106 -8.73 -2.12 -17.20
N LEU A 107 -7.79 -1.87 -16.28
CA LEU A 107 -8.07 -1.56 -14.89
C LEU A 107 -7.61 -0.15 -14.56
N THR A 108 -8.56 0.69 -14.14
CA THR A 108 -8.28 2.01 -13.57
C THR A 108 -8.29 1.91 -12.05
N VAL A 109 -7.21 2.32 -11.41
CA VAL A 109 -7.10 2.34 -9.95
C VAL A 109 -7.13 3.78 -9.46
N THR A 110 -8.13 4.10 -8.66
CA THR A 110 -8.22 5.38 -7.94
C THR A 110 -7.73 5.17 -6.52
N LEU A 111 -6.57 5.72 -6.18
CA LEU A 111 -6.00 5.61 -4.85
C LEU A 111 -6.34 6.85 -4.01
N GLN A 112 -6.85 6.63 -2.80
CA GLN A 112 -7.00 7.68 -1.79
C GLN A 112 -6.16 7.34 -0.56
N ASN A 113 -5.30 8.26 -0.14
CA ASN A 113 -4.54 8.12 1.09
C ASN A 113 -5.35 8.65 2.28
N LEU A 114 -5.69 7.77 3.23
CA LEU A 114 -6.38 8.08 4.48
C LEU A 114 -5.54 7.65 5.71
N LEU A 115 -4.23 7.56 5.56
CA LEU A 115 -3.31 7.32 6.68
C LEU A 115 -3.31 8.51 7.65
N ALA A 116 -3.11 8.23 8.93
CA ALA A 116 -2.87 9.25 9.94
C ALA A 116 -1.66 10.10 9.54
N LEU A 117 -1.76 11.42 9.73
CA LEU A 117 -0.67 12.34 9.42
C LEU A 117 0.56 12.15 10.32
N GLN A 118 0.32 11.60 11.51
CA GLN A 118 1.35 11.28 12.48
C GLN A 118 1.12 9.84 12.96
N ALA A 119 2.20 9.06 12.99
CA ALA A 119 2.18 7.71 13.52
C ALA A 119 1.86 7.70 15.03
N ASN A 120 1.29 6.61 15.53
CA ASN A 120 1.06 6.46 16.96
C ASN A 120 2.44 6.37 17.66
N PRO A 121 2.76 7.31 18.58
CA PRO A 121 4.04 7.30 19.28
C PRO A 121 4.20 6.10 20.24
N ASN A 122 3.09 5.45 20.61
CA ASN A 122 3.08 4.30 21.52
C ASN A 122 3.14 2.95 20.76
N SER A 123 3.60 2.94 19.51
CA SER A 123 3.68 1.69 18.72
C SER A 123 4.86 0.80 19.07
N GLU A 124 5.90 1.41 19.65
CA GLU A 124 7.02 0.69 20.23
C GLU A 124 6.59 0.30 21.63
N MET A 125 6.03 -0.91 21.76
CA MET A 125 5.93 -1.53 23.07
C MET A 125 7.37 -1.77 23.51
N GLU A 126 7.97 -0.82 24.23
CA GLU A 126 9.20 -1.04 24.99
C GLU A 126 8.97 -2.33 25.80
N GLY A 127 9.65 -3.40 25.39
CA GLY A 127 9.84 -4.52 26.29
C GLY A 127 10.51 -3.97 27.56
N PRO A 128 10.33 -4.61 28.73
CA PRO A 128 11.01 -4.17 29.93
C PRO A 128 12.49 -4.00 29.60
N GLU A 129 13.03 -2.79 29.79
CA GLU A 129 14.46 -2.54 29.72
C GLU A 129 15.10 -3.52 30.73
N VAL A 130 15.70 -4.59 30.22
CA VAL A 130 16.51 -5.47 31.06
C VAL A 130 17.71 -4.61 31.42
N PRO A 131 17.93 -4.26 32.69
CA PRO A 131 19.11 -3.50 33.06
C PRO A 131 20.31 -4.36 32.66
N GLU A 132 21.13 -3.84 31.75
CA GLU A 132 22.41 -4.46 31.41
C GLU A 132 23.21 -4.54 32.72
N GLY A 133 23.53 -5.77 33.11
CA GLY A 133 24.21 -6.06 34.36
C GLY A 133 25.52 -5.29 34.44
N GLU A 134 25.69 -4.55 35.53
CA GLU A 134 26.97 -3.98 35.90
C GLU A 134 27.88 -5.14 36.36
N ASP A 135 28.81 -5.52 35.49
CA ASP A 135 29.95 -6.36 35.80
C ASP A 135 30.87 -5.63 36.80
N GLU A 136 30.59 -5.77 38.10
CA GLU A 136 31.55 -5.41 39.15
C GLU A 136 31.88 -6.65 39.97
N ALA A 137 32.96 -7.32 39.55
CA ALA A 137 33.60 -8.36 40.32
C ALA A 137 34.26 -7.77 41.57
N GLN A 138 33.66 -7.97 42.74
CA GLN A 138 34.41 -7.89 44.01
C GLN A 138 33.78 -8.80 45.08
N THR A 139 34.23 -10.06 45.15
CA THR A 139 34.14 -10.83 46.40
C THR A 139 34.94 -10.16 47.51
N PRO A 140 34.39 -10.12 48.72
CA PRO A 140 35.10 -10.78 49.83
C PRO A 140 34.20 -11.77 50.60
N ALA A 141 34.89 -12.68 51.27
CA ALA A 141 34.42 -13.96 51.74
C ALA A 141 33.70 -13.94 53.11
N ALA A 142 32.95 -15.03 53.33
CA ALA A 142 32.68 -15.73 54.59
C ALA A 142 31.78 -15.07 55.67
N ASN A 143 30.55 -15.59 55.80
CA ASN A 143 30.19 -16.47 56.93
C ASN A 143 28.79 -17.09 56.73
N MET A 144 28.73 -18.42 56.72
CA MET A 144 27.48 -19.18 56.79
C MET A 144 26.91 -19.10 58.21
N PRO A 145 25.60 -18.85 58.40
CA PRO A 145 24.90 -19.37 59.56
C PRO A 145 24.38 -20.78 59.23
N GLY A 146 25.04 -21.79 59.79
CA GLY A 146 24.34 -23.02 60.14
C GLY A 146 23.40 -22.72 61.31
N GLU A 147 22.16 -23.16 61.22
CA GLU A 147 21.54 -24.11 62.17
C GLU A 147 20.08 -24.33 61.76
N PHE A 148 19.81 -25.50 61.17
CA PHE A 148 18.48 -26.01 60.96
C PHE A 148 18.04 -26.67 62.28
N VAL A 149 17.19 -25.99 63.04
CA VAL A 149 16.59 -26.54 64.26
C VAL A 149 15.32 -27.29 63.89
N VAL A 150 15.35 -28.62 64.06
CA VAL A 150 14.16 -29.48 64.13
C VAL A 150 13.62 -29.39 65.55
N ASN A 151 12.43 -28.84 65.74
CA ASN A 151 11.71 -28.92 67.01
C ASN A 151 10.79 -30.15 66.99
N ASP A 152 11.20 -31.22 67.66
CA ASP A 152 10.29 -32.25 68.15
C ASP A 152 9.85 -31.87 69.57
N GLN A 153 8.56 -31.63 69.74
CA GLN A 153 7.87 -31.69 71.02
C GLN A 153 6.49 -32.30 70.82
#